data_AF-A0A1I2HTV1-F1
#
_entry.id   AF-A0A1I2HTV1-F1
#
_cell.length_a   1.000
_cell.length_b   1.000
_cell.length_c   1.000
_cell.angle_alpha   90.00
_cell.angle_beta   90.00
_cell.angle_gamma   90.00
#
_symmetry.space_group_name_H-M   'P 1'
#
loop_
_entity.id
_entity.type
_entity.pdbx_description
1 polymer ?
#
loop_
_entity_poly.entity_id
_entity_poly.type
_entity_poly.pdbx_seq_one_letter_code
_entity_poly.pdbx_strand_id
1 'polypeptide(L)'
;MILFMAMNEPTTRANIDLNIRGENIQELFSWYLEERLVVNRRYQRKLVWSKAEKAHLIDTLTRRYPLPLILLAETHISGTPKYEIIDGLQRLNAIFSFIENRFDVGGLYFDLEAMASTKQLRDDNLLFQKEPMLDRKLCTYLANYKIPISTYRIEIASDIDEIFRRINSNGRLLSNQEIRQAGVTGVFADLVRSLATEIRGDVSHEEILPLNRMKAISITSKELDEYGIKVDNIFWVRNGILLKEDIRDSRDEDLIADLVAYIVSPEDNKPSSSRQALDEYYGRPKDSSERAVERAAERKREIDGLVSRTGVDTLMKAVLGTHELFVDLCSEQGFKAFLDKGSSRNYGVPRYYQVVFLAVHQLLHQKHQKLTDRKGLLATLSQIEKHIDPSTGGNWSAKNRESNVNAVRGVIEKHFKRTSSDPSLTTGRVELENLLTRSKTEASSYDFKQGFCRLDQAGGWDEDAFTKVLQTICALANLGKGKTGYVVIGIADKAADAQRIKILHHLEPKKVGEFYVVGVDREAKGHSNLDKYFQMISDKISKSNLSDEIRIRVSSSISQLVYYNRTVIVVRVEAGTEPCFLNGSTYRRSGTSTVEVTGRDIVHLAKLF
;
A
#
# COMPACT_ATOMS: atom_id res chain seq x y z
N MET A 1 47.36 27.09 31.05
CA MET A 1 47.80 25.95 30.21
C MET A 1 46.53 25.26 29.71
N ILE A 2 46.03 25.69 28.56
CA ILE A 2 44.77 25.23 27.97
C ILE A 2 45.08 23.94 27.23
N LEU A 3 44.47 22.84 27.66
CA LEU A 3 44.65 21.52 27.06
C LEU A 3 43.81 21.46 25.77
N PHE A 4 44.48 21.50 24.62
CA PHE A 4 43.89 21.18 23.32
C PHE A 4 43.48 19.70 23.33
N MET A 5 42.18 19.43 23.38
CA MET A 5 41.65 18.10 23.07
C MET A 5 41.72 17.90 21.55
N ALA A 6 42.40 16.81 21.16
CA ALA A 6 42.61 16.39 19.79
C ALA A 6 41.28 16.29 19.03
N MET A 7 41.20 16.96 17.88
CA MET A 7 40.17 16.69 16.88
C MET A 7 40.42 15.30 16.33
N ASN A 8 39.44 14.41 16.50
CA ASN A 8 39.39 13.15 15.77
C ASN A 8 39.44 13.42 14.25
N GLU A 9 40.17 12.57 13.54
CA GLU A 9 40.32 12.60 12.08
C GLU A 9 38.98 12.80 11.36
N PRO A 10 38.96 13.53 10.23
CA PRO A 10 37.74 13.72 9.46
C PRO A 10 37.26 12.37 8.94
N THR A 11 36.10 11.95 9.45
CA THR A 11 35.24 10.97 8.78
C THR A 11 35.14 11.35 7.30
N THR A 12 35.35 10.38 6.42
CA THR A 12 35.28 10.50 4.97
C THR A 12 34.16 11.46 4.59
N ARG A 13 34.50 12.69 4.17
CA ARG A 13 33.50 13.67 3.74
C ARG A 13 32.78 13.04 2.56
N ALA A 14 31.48 12.75 2.71
CA ALA A 14 30.61 12.56 1.57
C ALA A 14 30.83 13.76 0.64
N ASN A 15 31.11 13.50 -0.63
CA ASN A 15 31.43 14.53 -1.62
C ASN A 15 30.11 15.22 -2.03
N ILE A 16 29.55 16.00 -1.12
CA ILE A 16 28.26 16.67 -1.27
C ILE A 16 28.52 18.00 -1.96
N ASP A 17 28.24 18.07 -3.26
CA ASP A 17 28.25 19.32 -4.02
C ASP A 17 26.91 20.04 -3.84
N LEU A 18 26.96 21.26 -3.31
CA LEU A 18 25.79 22.08 -2.96
C LEU A 18 25.64 23.22 -3.97
N ASN A 19 24.52 23.24 -4.69
CA ASN A 19 24.20 24.32 -5.62
C ASN A 19 22.91 25.03 -5.18
N ILE A 20 22.99 26.31 -4.85
CA ILE A 20 21.83 27.14 -4.51
C ILE A 20 21.53 28.10 -5.66
N ARG A 21 20.34 27.99 -6.25
CA ARG A 21 19.89 28.85 -7.36
C ARG A 21 18.39 29.10 -7.31
N GLY A 22 17.95 30.19 -7.92
CA GLY A 22 16.52 30.46 -8.13
C GLY A 22 16.05 29.84 -9.44
N GLU A 23 15.01 29.01 -9.40
CA GLU A 23 14.40 28.39 -10.58
C GLU A 23 12.99 28.95 -10.81
N ASN A 24 12.62 29.20 -12.06
CA ASN A 24 11.29 29.70 -12.39
C ASN A 24 10.23 28.60 -12.20
N ILE A 25 9.03 28.97 -11.73
CA ILE A 25 7.90 28.02 -11.61
C ILE A 25 7.61 27.30 -12.92
N GLN A 26 7.67 27.98 -14.06
CA GLN A 26 7.44 27.35 -15.36
C GLN A 26 8.45 26.25 -15.70
N GLU A 27 9.72 26.42 -15.31
CA GLU A 27 10.77 25.42 -15.55
C GLU A 27 10.59 24.21 -14.63
N LEU A 28 10.24 24.46 -13.36
CA LEU A 28 9.89 23.39 -12.43
C LEU A 28 8.63 22.63 -12.86
N PHE A 29 7.68 23.30 -13.50
CA PHE A 29 6.51 22.66 -14.09
C PHE A 29 6.90 21.79 -15.29
N SER A 30 7.86 22.20 -16.12
CA SER A 30 8.43 21.33 -17.16
C SER A 30 9.07 20.08 -16.58
N TRP A 31 9.88 20.21 -15.50
CA TRP A 31 10.46 19.04 -14.82
C TRP A 31 9.39 18.11 -14.23
N TYR A 32 8.28 18.68 -13.77
CA TYR A 32 7.12 17.91 -13.29
C TYR A 32 6.44 17.12 -14.43
N LEU A 33 6.28 17.72 -15.62
CA LEU A 33 5.73 17.04 -16.80
C LEU A 33 6.67 15.95 -17.35
N GLU A 34 7.97 16.21 -17.34
CA GLU A 34 9.04 15.27 -17.76
C GLU A 34 9.31 14.14 -16.75
N GLU A 35 8.51 14.05 -15.68
CA GLU A 35 8.68 13.10 -14.58
C GLU A 35 10.07 13.19 -13.90
N ARG A 36 10.74 14.34 -13.97
CA ARG A 36 12.09 14.54 -13.40
C ARG A 36 12.07 14.81 -11.91
N LEU A 37 10.99 15.38 -11.38
CA LEU A 37 10.76 15.52 -9.95
C LEU A 37 10.23 14.19 -9.38
N VAL A 38 10.97 13.57 -8.48
CA VAL A 38 10.62 12.29 -7.86
C VAL A 38 10.46 12.42 -6.35
N VAL A 39 9.65 11.55 -5.77
CA VAL A 39 9.31 11.54 -4.34
C VAL A 39 9.67 10.18 -3.78
N ASN A 40 10.43 10.19 -2.68
CA ASN A 40 10.77 8.99 -1.96
C ASN A 40 9.70 8.67 -0.91
N ARG A 41 8.90 7.66 -1.21
CA ARG A 41 7.82 7.17 -0.38
C ARG A 41 8.34 6.40 0.84
N ARG A 42 9.64 6.23 1.08
CA ARG A 42 10.12 5.77 2.40
C ARG A 42 9.79 6.77 3.50
N TYR A 43 9.75 8.07 3.19
CA TYR A 43 9.56 9.11 4.21
C TYR A 43 8.66 10.30 3.77
N GLN A 44 8.23 10.37 2.50
CA GLN A 44 7.28 11.37 1.99
C GLN A 44 6.10 10.74 1.24
N ARG A 45 5.13 10.17 1.97
CA ARG A 45 4.09 9.30 1.36
C ARG A 45 2.80 9.98 0.93
N LYS A 46 2.54 11.21 1.38
CA LYS A 46 1.18 11.78 1.37
C LYS A 46 1.18 13.25 0.96
N LEU A 47 0.15 13.66 0.23
CA LEU A 47 -0.17 15.05 -0.06
C LEU A 47 -1.24 15.53 0.93
N VAL A 48 -0.82 16.07 2.07
CA VAL A 48 -1.71 16.31 3.23
C VAL A 48 -2.35 17.70 3.28
N TRP A 49 -1.85 18.66 2.47
CA TRP A 49 -2.40 20.02 2.45
C TRP A 49 -3.83 20.06 1.93
N SER A 50 -4.71 20.67 2.74
CA SER A 50 -6.08 21.05 2.39
C SER A 50 -6.12 22.08 1.26
N LYS A 51 -7.29 22.26 0.64
CA LYS A 51 -7.51 23.31 -0.37
C LYS A 51 -7.17 24.70 0.19
N ALA A 52 -7.52 24.96 1.45
CA ALA A 52 -7.23 26.23 2.12
C ALA A 52 -5.72 26.48 2.27
N GLU A 53 -4.94 25.49 2.71
CA GLU A 53 -3.48 25.60 2.82
C GLU A 53 -2.82 25.81 1.44
N LYS A 54 -3.28 25.08 0.42
CA LYS A 54 -2.81 25.27 -0.96
C LYS A 54 -3.13 26.68 -1.45
N ALA A 55 -4.36 27.17 -1.25
CA ALA A 55 -4.78 28.50 -1.67
C ALA A 55 -3.99 29.61 -0.95
N HIS A 56 -3.68 29.43 0.34
CA HIS A 56 -2.84 30.36 1.09
C HIS A 56 -1.43 30.45 0.50
N LEU A 57 -0.83 29.33 0.05
CA LEU A 57 0.47 29.40 -0.63
C LEU A 57 0.40 30.20 -1.95
N ILE A 58 -0.66 30.00 -2.74
CA ILE A 58 -0.83 30.76 -3.99
C ILE A 58 -1.05 32.25 -3.71
N ASP A 59 -1.78 32.62 -2.66
CA ASP A 59 -1.92 34.00 -2.22
C ASP A 59 -0.56 34.60 -1.78
N THR A 60 0.24 33.86 -1.01
CA THR A 60 1.62 34.24 -0.64
C THR A 60 2.47 34.56 -1.89
N LEU A 61 2.42 33.70 -2.91
CA LEU A 61 3.13 33.90 -4.17
C LEU A 61 2.62 35.11 -4.94
N THR A 62 1.30 35.29 -5.01
CA THR A 62 0.66 36.41 -5.71
C THR A 62 1.04 37.76 -5.06
N ARG A 63 1.24 37.78 -3.74
CA ARG A 63 1.68 38.94 -2.95
C ARG A 63 3.19 39.17 -2.92
N ARG A 64 3.97 38.35 -3.62
CA ARG A 64 5.45 38.43 -3.67
C ARG A 64 6.17 38.17 -2.35
N TYR A 65 5.53 37.49 -1.41
CA TYR A 65 6.22 37.12 -0.18
C TYR A 65 7.24 36.02 -0.46
N PRO A 66 8.42 36.04 0.22
CA PRO A 66 9.45 35.05 0.00
C PRO A 66 8.95 33.67 0.40
N LEU A 67 9.20 32.67 -0.45
CA LEU A 67 9.01 31.27 -0.10
C LEU A 67 10.27 30.74 0.58
N PRO A 68 10.13 29.82 1.57
CA PRO A 68 11.27 29.08 2.07
C PRO A 68 11.97 28.31 0.95
N LEU A 69 13.24 27.98 1.14
CA LEU A 69 14.04 27.17 0.22
C LEU A 69 13.36 25.82 -0.08
N ILE A 70 13.46 25.34 -1.33
CA ILE A 70 13.14 23.96 -1.71
C ILE A 70 14.45 23.17 -1.77
N LEU A 71 14.42 21.94 -1.25
CA LEU A 71 15.61 21.09 -1.16
C LEU A 71 15.43 19.88 -2.07
N LEU A 72 16.37 19.69 -2.99
CA LEU A 72 16.36 18.59 -3.96
C LEU A 72 17.66 17.79 -3.85
N ALA A 73 17.60 16.48 -4.06
CA ALA A 73 18.76 15.64 -4.29
C ALA A 73 18.78 15.20 -5.76
N GLU A 74 19.85 15.55 -6.48
CA GLU A 74 20.06 15.13 -7.86
C GLU A 74 20.60 13.70 -7.88
N THR A 75 19.89 12.81 -8.57
CA THR A 75 20.29 11.43 -8.83
C THR A 75 20.20 11.13 -10.33
N HIS A 76 21.03 10.20 -10.80
CA HIS A 76 21.06 9.78 -12.19
C HIS A 76 20.41 8.41 -12.32
N ILE A 77 19.15 8.38 -12.72
CA ILE A 77 18.42 7.14 -13.01
C ILE A 77 18.33 6.99 -14.52
N SER A 78 18.89 5.91 -15.06
CA SER A 78 18.86 5.60 -16.50
C SER A 78 19.39 6.73 -17.40
N GLY A 79 20.43 7.44 -16.96
CA GLY A 79 21.10 8.49 -17.74
C GLY A 79 20.37 9.85 -17.81
N THR A 80 19.21 9.99 -17.15
CA THR A 80 18.47 11.27 -17.06
C THR A 80 18.57 11.81 -15.63
N PRO A 81 18.88 13.10 -15.42
CA PRO A 81 18.89 13.69 -14.08
C PRO A 81 17.46 13.74 -13.52
N LYS A 82 17.28 13.03 -12.41
CA LYS A 82 16.07 13.07 -11.58
C LYS A 82 16.39 13.84 -10.30
N TYR A 83 15.40 14.54 -9.77
CA TYR A 83 15.52 15.34 -8.57
C TYR A 83 14.56 14.79 -7.50
N GLU A 84 15.10 14.11 -6.52
CA GLU A 84 14.37 13.64 -5.34
C GLU A 84 14.04 14.83 -4.44
N ILE A 85 12.76 15.01 -4.13
CA ILE A 85 12.29 16.13 -3.30
C ILE A 85 12.58 15.79 -1.83
N ILE A 86 13.46 16.56 -1.20
CA ILE A 86 13.83 16.39 0.22
C ILE A 86 12.95 17.28 1.10
N ASP A 87 12.69 18.50 0.64
CA ASP A 87 11.72 19.42 1.24
C ASP A 87 11.04 20.26 0.16
N GLY A 88 9.78 20.61 0.39
CA GLY A 88 8.97 21.40 -0.55
C GLY A 88 7.91 20.61 -1.31
N LEU A 89 7.72 19.32 -1.01
CA LEU A 89 6.73 18.45 -1.66
C LEU A 89 5.32 19.09 -1.74
N GLN A 90 4.78 19.51 -0.59
CA GLN A 90 3.44 20.11 -0.55
C GLN A 90 3.37 21.44 -1.31
N ARG A 91 4.47 22.21 -1.28
CA ARG A 91 4.56 23.52 -1.95
C ARG A 91 4.57 23.37 -3.47
N LEU A 92 5.42 22.49 -3.99
CA LEU A 92 5.46 22.14 -5.41
C LEU A 92 4.12 21.59 -5.88
N ASN A 93 3.55 20.64 -5.13
CA ASN A 93 2.24 20.08 -5.47
C ASN A 93 1.13 21.14 -5.48
N ALA A 94 1.09 22.05 -4.51
CA ALA A 94 0.09 23.13 -4.47
C ALA A 94 0.17 24.04 -5.70
N ILE A 95 1.39 24.44 -6.08
CA ILE A 95 1.65 25.28 -7.25
C ILE A 95 1.22 24.56 -8.54
N PHE A 96 1.68 23.34 -8.75
CA PHE A 96 1.38 22.59 -9.97
C PHE A 96 -0.10 22.22 -10.08
N SER A 97 -0.75 21.84 -8.97
CA SER A 97 -2.20 21.62 -8.95
C SER A 97 -3.01 22.87 -9.30
N PHE A 98 -2.55 24.07 -8.92
CA PHE A 98 -3.23 25.31 -9.30
C PHE A 98 -3.09 25.59 -10.81
N ILE A 99 -1.87 25.44 -11.34
CA ILE A 99 -1.57 25.56 -12.78
C ILE A 99 -2.42 24.59 -13.61
N GLU A 100 -2.58 23.35 -13.15
CA GLU A 100 -3.44 22.32 -13.76
C GLU A 100 -4.95 22.54 -13.56
N ASN A 101 -5.40 23.69 -13.03
CA ASN A 101 -6.83 24.00 -12.81
C ASN A 101 -7.54 22.99 -11.87
N ARG A 102 -6.83 22.37 -10.92
CA ARG A 102 -7.43 21.38 -10.01
C ARG A 102 -8.27 22.01 -8.90
N PHE A 103 -7.87 23.18 -8.42
CA PHE A 103 -8.60 23.94 -7.41
C PHE A 103 -8.56 25.44 -7.72
N ASP A 104 -9.57 26.18 -7.27
CA ASP A 104 -9.61 27.64 -7.35
C ASP A 104 -8.96 28.30 -6.13
N VAL A 105 -8.53 29.55 -6.33
CA VAL A 105 -8.09 30.46 -5.27
C VAL A 105 -9.01 31.66 -5.28
N GLY A 106 -9.86 31.79 -4.26
CA GLY A 106 -10.88 32.83 -4.23
C GLY A 106 -11.90 32.73 -5.38
N GLY A 107 -12.18 31.51 -5.86
CA GLY A 107 -13.07 31.28 -7.01
C GLY A 107 -12.42 31.44 -8.38
N LEU A 108 -11.14 31.82 -8.46
CA LEU A 108 -10.42 32.03 -9.73
C LEU A 108 -9.47 30.87 -10.04
N TYR A 109 -9.41 30.47 -11.31
CA TYR A 109 -8.53 29.42 -11.82
C TYR A 109 -7.35 29.95 -12.64
N PHE A 110 -6.27 29.18 -12.77
CA PHE A 110 -5.13 29.59 -13.59
C PHE A 110 -5.50 29.65 -15.09
N ASP A 111 -5.13 30.72 -15.77
CA ASP A 111 -5.30 30.84 -17.23
C ASP A 111 -4.25 29.98 -17.96
N LEU A 112 -4.70 28.89 -18.59
CA LEU A 112 -3.85 27.93 -19.30
C LEU A 112 -3.13 28.54 -20.52
N GLU A 113 -3.55 29.70 -21.02
CA GLU A 113 -2.82 30.41 -22.08
C GLU A 113 -1.59 31.17 -21.55
N ALA A 114 -1.42 31.28 -20.22
CA ALA A 114 -0.32 32.04 -19.62
C ALA A 114 1.05 31.36 -19.73
N MET A 115 1.11 30.05 -19.98
CA MET A 115 2.34 29.28 -20.19
C MET A 115 2.23 28.45 -21.47
N ALA A 116 3.33 28.35 -22.23
CA ALA A 116 3.36 27.55 -23.46
C ALA A 116 3.05 26.05 -23.20
N SER A 117 3.54 25.51 -22.09
CA SER A 117 3.30 24.11 -21.70
C SER A 117 1.85 23.83 -21.33
N THR A 118 1.18 24.72 -20.58
CA THR A 118 -0.25 24.56 -20.27
C THR A 118 -1.14 24.75 -21.49
N LYS A 119 -0.74 25.64 -22.41
CA LYS A 119 -1.42 25.82 -23.68
C LYS A 119 -1.32 24.55 -24.54
N GLN A 120 -0.12 23.99 -24.70
CA GLN A 120 0.07 22.74 -25.43
C GLN A 120 -0.78 21.61 -24.86
N LEU A 121 -0.77 21.43 -23.53
CA LEU A 121 -1.60 20.41 -22.86
C LEU A 121 -3.11 20.64 -23.08
N ARG A 122 -3.54 21.89 -23.19
CA ARG A 122 -4.92 22.23 -23.52
C ARG A 122 -5.25 21.87 -24.97
N ASP A 123 -4.39 22.25 -25.91
CA ASP A 123 -4.53 21.97 -27.34
C ASP A 123 -4.57 20.44 -27.59
N ASP A 124 -3.81 19.68 -26.81
CA ASP A 124 -3.77 18.21 -26.84
C ASP A 124 -4.95 17.54 -26.08
N ASN A 125 -5.88 18.32 -25.50
CA ASN A 125 -7.00 17.85 -24.68
C ASN A 125 -6.59 17.06 -23.41
N LEU A 126 -5.40 17.33 -22.88
CA LEU A 126 -4.89 16.76 -21.63
C LEU A 126 -5.19 17.65 -20.41
N LEU A 127 -5.42 18.95 -20.62
CA LEU A 127 -5.89 19.91 -19.61
C LEU A 127 -7.09 20.71 -20.13
N PHE A 128 -8.01 21.04 -19.22
CA PHE A 128 -9.21 21.81 -19.55
C PHE A 128 -9.28 23.09 -18.72
N GLN A 129 -9.55 24.21 -19.38
CA GLN A 129 -9.70 25.51 -18.72
C GLN A 129 -10.96 25.50 -17.84
N LYS A 130 -10.82 25.91 -16.59
CA LYS A 130 -11.96 26.20 -15.70
C LYS A 130 -12.18 27.70 -15.57
N GLU A 131 -13.42 28.06 -15.27
CA GLU A 131 -13.89 29.44 -15.16
C GLU A 131 -14.47 29.72 -13.77
N PRO A 132 -14.37 30.96 -13.26
CA PRO A 132 -13.72 32.12 -13.88
C PRO A 132 -12.17 32.08 -13.79
N MET A 133 -11.49 32.68 -14.76
CA MET A 133 -10.03 32.77 -14.81
C MET A 133 -9.45 33.92 -13.96
N LEU A 134 -8.29 33.66 -13.36
CA LEU A 134 -7.39 34.67 -12.82
C LEU A 134 -6.82 35.52 -13.96
N ASP A 135 -6.55 36.80 -13.69
CA ASP A 135 -5.96 37.70 -14.69
C ASP A 135 -4.66 37.13 -15.27
N ARG A 136 -4.56 37.12 -16.61
CA ARG A 136 -3.42 36.54 -17.33
C ARG A 136 -2.08 37.12 -16.89
N LYS A 137 -2.01 38.41 -16.55
CA LYS A 137 -0.74 39.02 -16.10
C LYS A 137 -0.32 38.45 -14.74
N LEU A 138 -1.26 38.17 -13.85
CA LEU A 138 -0.97 37.50 -12.58
C LEU A 138 -0.52 36.05 -12.80
N CYS A 139 -1.15 35.31 -13.71
CA CYS A 139 -0.71 33.96 -14.08
C CYS A 139 0.71 33.94 -14.65
N THR A 140 1.03 34.86 -15.59
CA THR A 140 2.39 35.01 -16.13
C THR A 140 3.38 35.45 -15.04
N TYR A 141 2.96 36.28 -14.09
CA TYR A 141 3.79 36.65 -12.95
C TYR A 141 4.12 35.43 -12.07
N LEU A 142 3.11 34.62 -11.73
CA LEU A 142 3.29 33.38 -10.99
C LEU A 142 4.24 32.43 -11.72
N ALA A 143 4.06 32.22 -13.02
CA ALA A 143 4.92 31.36 -13.83
C ALA A 143 6.41 31.76 -13.82
N ASN A 144 6.68 33.07 -13.74
CA ASN A 144 8.03 33.63 -13.71
C ASN A 144 8.58 33.85 -12.29
N TYR A 145 7.82 33.51 -11.25
CA TYR A 145 8.30 33.60 -9.87
C TYR A 145 9.49 32.64 -9.69
N LYS A 146 10.60 33.16 -9.14
CA LYS A 146 11.81 32.37 -8.86
C LYS A 146 11.73 31.76 -7.47
N ILE A 147 11.61 30.45 -7.41
CA ILE A 147 11.67 29.72 -6.16
C ILE A 147 13.15 29.47 -5.83
N PRO A 148 13.62 29.80 -4.61
CA PRO A 148 14.95 29.42 -4.19
C PRO A 148 15.03 27.89 -4.03
N ILE A 149 15.99 27.27 -4.73
CA ILE A 149 16.25 25.83 -4.70
C ILE A 149 17.68 25.60 -4.28
N SER A 150 17.87 24.58 -3.44
CA SER A 150 19.16 24.03 -3.09
C SER A 150 19.21 22.57 -3.53
N THR A 151 20.12 22.27 -4.45
CA THR A 151 20.31 20.93 -4.99
C THR A 151 21.59 20.32 -4.44
N TYR A 152 21.49 19.11 -3.93
CA TYR A 152 22.62 18.28 -3.53
C TYR A 152 22.90 17.25 -4.60
N ARG A 153 24.16 17.12 -5.02
CA ARG A 153 24.60 15.94 -5.79
C ARG A 153 25.11 14.90 -4.81
N ILE A 154 24.47 13.74 -4.81
CA ILE A 154 24.73 12.70 -3.82
C ILE A 154 24.96 11.38 -4.54
N GLU A 155 26.08 10.73 -4.25
CA GLU A 155 26.43 9.42 -4.79
C GLU A 155 25.82 8.27 -3.98
N ILE A 156 25.50 8.50 -2.69
CA ILE A 156 25.06 7.46 -1.75
C ILE A 156 23.69 7.83 -1.14
N ALA A 157 22.69 6.95 -1.30
CA ALA A 157 21.32 7.20 -0.83
C ALA A 157 21.21 7.44 0.70
N SER A 158 22.12 6.91 1.52
CA SER A 158 22.11 7.13 2.98
C SER A 158 22.36 8.58 3.38
N ASP A 159 23.06 9.36 2.55
CA ASP A 159 23.36 10.76 2.83
C ASP A 159 22.12 11.64 2.63
N ILE A 160 21.23 11.25 1.70
CA ILE A 160 19.92 11.87 1.49
C ILE A 160 19.09 11.75 2.78
N ASP A 161 19.04 10.55 3.36
CA ASP A 161 18.31 10.27 4.59
C ASP A 161 18.84 11.10 5.79
N GLU A 162 20.15 11.37 5.86
CA GLU A 162 20.73 12.21 6.89
C GLU A 162 20.44 13.71 6.69
N ILE A 163 20.56 14.21 5.46
CA ILE A 163 20.19 15.59 5.09
C ILE A 163 18.71 15.83 5.42
N PHE A 164 17.84 14.91 5.00
CA PHE A 164 16.41 14.93 5.30
C PHE A 164 16.15 14.99 6.81
N ARG A 165 16.83 14.15 7.61
CA ARG A 165 16.70 14.17 9.08
C ARG A 165 17.11 15.50 9.69
N ARG A 166 18.26 16.05 9.29
CA ARG A 166 18.84 17.28 9.88
C ARG A 166 17.99 18.52 9.61
N ILE A 167 17.39 18.61 8.42
CA ILE A 167 16.53 19.73 8.05
C ILE A 167 15.22 19.70 8.85
N ASN A 168 14.61 18.52 8.96
CA ASN A 168 13.31 18.36 9.60
C ASN A 168 13.35 18.26 11.13
N SER A 169 14.53 18.17 11.76
CA SER A 169 14.68 18.16 13.22
C SER A 169 14.60 19.54 13.88
N ASN A 170 14.80 20.64 13.14
CA ASN A 170 14.91 22.01 13.70
C ASN A 170 13.70 22.91 13.42
N GLY A 171 12.77 22.51 12.56
CA GLY A 171 11.56 23.26 12.22
C GLY A 171 10.42 22.29 12.01
N ARG A 172 9.31 22.47 12.72
CA ARG A 172 8.19 21.52 12.76
C ARG A 172 7.58 21.34 11.35
N LEU A 173 7.68 20.14 10.76
CA LEU A 173 6.92 19.75 9.55
C LEU A 173 6.71 18.23 9.35
N LEU A 174 7.43 17.34 10.07
CA LEU A 174 7.23 15.89 10.00
C LEU A 174 6.58 15.30 11.25
N SER A 175 5.81 14.23 11.05
CA SER A 175 5.30 13.44 12.15
C SER A 175 6.42 12.65 12.85
N ASN A 176 6.19 12.26 14.10
CA ASN A 176 7.17 11.46 14.84
C ASN A 176 7.52 10.16 14.12
N GLN A 177 6.54 9.57 13.42
CA GLN A 177 6.72 8.32 12.70
C GLN A 177 7.49 8.50 11.40
N GLU A 178 7.28 9.61 10.68
CA GLU A 178 8.10 9.96 9.51
C GLU A 178 9.56 10.17 9.91
N ILE A 179 9.79 10.81 11.06
CA ILE A 179 11.12 10.96 11.65
C ILE A 179 11.73 9.59 12.03
N ARG A 180 10.94 8.64 12.54
CA ARG A 180 11.42 7.27 12.84
C ARG A 180 11.81 6.49 11.59
N GLN A 181 11.09 6.68 10.48
CA GLN A 181 11.35 5.96 9.24
C GLN A 181 12.53 6.55 8.46
N ALA A 182 12.82 7.85 8.62
CA ALA A 182 13.92 8.51 7.94
C ALA A 182 15.28 7.90 8.29
N GLY A 183 16.00 7.37 7.28
CA GLY A 183 17.33 6.79 7.47
C GLY A 183 17.38 5.45 8.19
N VAL A 184 16.23 4.84 8.49
CA VAL A 184 16.19 3.53 9.13
C VAL A 184 16.03 2.44 8.08
N THR A 185 16.95 1.48 8.14
CA THR A 185 16.90 0.21 7.42
C THR A 185 16.78 -0.92 8.43
N GLY A 186 15.86 -1.86 8.19
CA GLY A 186 15.61 -2.95 9.12
C GLY A 186 14.27 -3.64 8.86
N VAL A 187 14.26 -4.96 9.05
CA VAL A 187 13.10 -5.81 8.74
C VAL A 187 11.84 -5.41 9.52
N PHE A 188 11.98 -4.87 10.74
CA PHE A 188 10.84 -4.38 11.51
C PHE A 188 10.22 -3.13 10.87
N ALA A 189 11.04 -2.14 10.53
CA ALA A 189 10.58 -0.89 9.94
C ALA A 189 9.92 -1.11 8.58
N ASP A 190 10.47 -2.02 7.77
CA ASP A 190 9.94 -2.41 6.46
C ASP A 190 8.65 -3.22 6.59
N LEU A 191 8.55 -4.16 7.54
CA LEU A 191 7.31 -4.89 7.83
C LEU A 191 6.17 -3.94 8.25
N VAL A 192 6.44 -3.00 9.16
CA VAL A 192 5.45 -1.99 9.58
C VAL A 192 4.98 -1.15 8.38
N ARG A 193 5.92 -0.76 7.50
CA ARG A 193 5.61 -0.01 6.28
C ARG A 193 4.69 -0.81 5.36
N SER A 194 5.05 -2.06 5.06
CA SER A 194 4.27 -2.96 4.21
C SER A 194 2.86 -3.21 4.77
N LEU A 195 2.75 -3.48 6.07
CA LEU A 195 1.45 -3.65 6.74
C LEU A 195 0.58 -2.38 6.67
N ALA A 196 1.17 -1.21 6.88
CA ALA A 196 0.43 0.04 6.81
C ALA A 196 -0.06 0.33 5.39
N THR A 197 0.76 0.06 4.39
CA THR A 197 0.41 0.17 2.97
C THR A 197 -0.76 -0.75 2.61
N GLU A 198 -0.67 -2.03 2.96
CA GLU A 198 -1.75 -3.01 2.71
C GLU A 198 -3.05 -2.62 3.43
N ILE A 199 -3.00 -2.24 4.71
CA ILE A 199 -4.21 -1.86 5.47
C ILE A 199 -4.84 -0.54 4.96
N ARG A 200 -4.04 0.39 4.44
CA ARG A 200 -4.55 1.61 3.78
C ARG A 200 -5.20 1.32 2.43
N GLY A 201 -4.90 0.18 1.79
CA GLY A 201 -5.24 -0.09 0.40
C GLY A 201 -4.39 0.71 -0.58
N ASP A 202 -3.17 1.09 -0.18
CA ASP A 202 -2.23 1.86 -0.98
C ASP A 202 -1.44 0.92 -1.89
N VAL A 203 -1.64 1.05 -3.20
CA VAL A 203 -1.33 -0.01 -4.19
C VAL A 203 -0.08 0.24 -5.03
N SER A 204 0.77 1.21 -4.66
CA SER A 204 2.05 1.42 -5.37
C SER A 204 3.21 0.80 -4.61
N HIS A 205 3.83 -0.23 -5.19
CA HIS A 205 5.04 -0.91 -4.68
C HIS A 205 6.35 -0.15 -4.97
N GLU A 206 6.29 0.93 -5.76
CA GLU A 206 7.47 1.74 -6.06
C GLU A 206 7.81 2.67 -4.89
N GLU A 207 9.03 2.54 -4.36
CA GLU A 207 9.56 3.41 -3.31
C GLU A 207 9.82 4.83 -3.81
N ILE A 208 10.21 4.99 -5.08
CA ILE A 208 10.45 6.28 -5.71
C ILE A 208 9.41 6.47 -6.81
N LEU A 209 8.66 7.57 -6.74
CA LEU A 209 7.59 7.86 -7.68
C LEU A 209 7.71 9.28 -8.26
N PRO A 210 7.47 9.49 -9.56
CA PRO A 210 7.28 10.83 -10.12
C PRO A 210 6.21 11.65 -9.36
N LEU A 211 6.48 12.94 -9.12
CA LEU A 211 5.57 13.83 -8.39
C LEU A 211 4.19 13.94 -9.06
N ASN A 212 4.13 13.91 -10.40
CA ASN A 212 2.85 13.96 -11.14
C ASN A 212 1.97 12.72 -10.90
N ARG A 213 2.57 11.58 -10.55
CA ARG A 213 1.84 10.34 -10.19
C ARG A 213 1.48 10.28 -8.71
N MET A 214 2.09 11.10 -7.84
CA MET A 214 1.80 11.09 -6.39
C MET A 214 0.33 11.37 -6.09
N LYS A 215 -0.35 12.15 -6.95
CA LYS A 215 -1.76 12.51 -6.78
C LYS A 215 -2.70 11.30 -6.85
N ALA A 216 -2.43 10.34 -7.73
CA ALA A 216 -3.28 9.16 -7.91
C ALA A 216 -3.19 8.16 -6.74
N ILE A 217 -2.11 8.22 -5.96
CA ILE A 217 -1.83 7.27 -4.89
C ILE A 217 -1.84 7.90 -3.49
N SER A 218 -1.83 9.24 -3.42
CA SER A 218 -1.84 9.95 -2.15
C SER A 218 -3.22 9.94 -1.51
N ILE A 219 -3.21 10.01 -0.19
CA ILE A 219 -4.41 10.17 0.64
C ILE A 219 -4.93 11.60 0.48
N THR A 220 -6.07 11.80 -0.19
CA THR A 220 -6.63 13.13 -0.50
C THR A 220 -7.90 13.44 0.31
N SER A 221 -8.20 14.73 0.48
CA SER A 221 -9.47 15.19 1.07
C SER A 221 -10.61 15.16 0.04
N LYS A 222 -11.84 15.05 0.53
CA LYS A 222 -13.11 14.89 -0.20
C LYS A 222 -13.38 15.91 -1.32
N GLU A 223 -12.64 17.02 -1.36
CA GLU A 223 -12.89 18.21 -2.17
C GLU A 223 -11.96 18.36 -3.38
N LEU A 224 -10.92 17.52 -3.53
CA LEU A 224 -9.81 17.83 -4.43
C LEU A 224 -9.60 16.91 -5.64
N ASP A 225 -10.07 15.64 -5.66
CA ASP A 225 -9.92 14.77 -6.84
C ASP A 225 -10.84 13.53 -6.83
N GLU A 226 -11.19 13.02 -8.02
CA GLU A 226 -11.88 11.73 -8.24
C GLU A 226 -10.97 10.50 -8.11
N TYR A 227 -9.63 10.68 -8.14
CA TYR A 227 -8.65 9.61 -8.40
C TYR A 227 -7.64 9.32 -7.26
N GLY A 228 -7.93 9.65 -5.99
CA GLY A 228 -7.04 9.34 -4.84
C GLY A 228 -7.66 8.40 -3.78
N ILE A 229 -6.84 7.87 -2.86
CA ILE A 229 -7.33 7.09 -1.72
C ILE A 229 -8.09 8.04 -0.79
N LYS A 230 -9.42 7.90 -0.76
CA LYS A 230 -10.27 8.71 0.12
C LYS A 230 -9.95 8.35 1.57
N VAL A 231 -9.44 9.32 2.34
CA VAL A 231 -9.09 9.15 3.77
C VAL A 231 -10.24 8.51 4.55
N ASP A 232 -11.47 8.92 4.22
CA ASP A 232 -12.72 8.44 4.81
C ASP A 232 -12.96 6.93 4.64
N ASN A 233 -12.39 6.33 3.59
CA ASN A 233 -12.58 4.92 3.27
C ASN A 233 -11.52 4.01 3.93
N ILE A 234 -10.43 4.58 4.43
CA ILE A 234 -9.37 3.84 5.11
C ILE A 234 -9.97 3.18 6.36
N PHE A 235 -9.66 1.89 6.57
CA PHE A 235 -10.23 1.09 7.66
C PHE A 235 -10.21 1.83 9.00
N TRP A 236 -9.09 2.45 9.35
CA TRP A 236 -8.92 3.17 10.60
C TRP A 236 -9.95 4.30 10.82
N VAL A 237 -10.18 5.11 9.78
CA VAL A 237 -11.05 6.29 9.83
C VAL A 237 -12.50 5.87 9.71
N ARG A 238 -12.81 4.98 8.75
CA ARG A 238 -14.15 4.42 8.54
C ARG A 238 -14.71 3.79 9.82
N ASN A 239 -13.86 3.13 10.60
CA ASN A 239 -14.25 2.43 11.82
C ASN A 239 -14.09 3.27 13.09
N GLY A 240 -13.71 4.55 12.96
CA GLY A 240 -13.55 5.49 14.08
C GLY A 240 -12.42 5.13 15.03
N ILE A 241 -11.42 4.36 14.57
CA ILE A 241 -10.24 3.96 15.35
C ILE A 241 -9.23 5.10 15.39
N LEU A 242 -8.95 5.73 14.25
CA LEU A 242 -8.09 6.91 14.13
C LEU A 242 -8.84 8.04 13.43
N LEU A 243 -8.44 9.28 13.72
CA LEU A 243 -8.93 10.46 13.03
C LEU A 243 -8.22 10.66 11.69
N LYS A 244 -8.71 11.59 10.87
CA LYS A 244 -8.07 11.91 9.58
C LYS A 244 -6.68 12.52 9.80
N GLU A 245 -6.56 13.33 10.84
CA GLU A 245 -5.34 13.98 11.28
C GLU A 245 -4.31 12.94 11.73
N ASP A 246 -4.75 11.90 12.46
CA ASP A 246 -3.90 10.79 12.86
C ASP A 246 -3.31 10.05 11.64
N ILE A 247 -4.11 9.84 10.59
CA ILE A 247 -3.61 9.24 9.34
C ILE A 247 -2.62 10.17 8.65
N ARG A 248 -2.82 11.49 8.66
CA ARG A 248 -1.84 12.44 8.10
C ARG A 248 -0.51 12.35 8.85
N ASP A 249 -0.56 12.24 10.17
CA ASP A 249 0.61 12.11 11.04
C ASP A 249 1.18 10.67 11.10
N SER A 250 0.69 9.75 10.26
CA SER A 250 1.15 8.35 10.20
C SER A 250 1.03 7.62 11.56
N ARG A 251 0.03 7.97 12.36
CA ARG A 251 -0.27 7.33 13.67
C ARG A 251 -0.81 5.90 13.53
N ASP A 252 -1.27 5.53 12.35
CA ASP A 252 -1.58 4.15 12.02
C ASP A 252 -0.33 3.27 11.93
N GLU A 253 0.80 3.81 11.47
CA GLU A 253 2.09 3.10 11.53
C GLU A 253 2.61 3.00 12.96
N ASP A 254 2.38 4.00 13.82
CA ASP A 254 2.65 3.89 15.27
C ASP A 254 1.84 2.71 15.87
N LEU A 255 0.56 2.65 15.53
CA LEU A 255 -0.36 1.61 16.00
C LEU A 255 0.10 0.21 15.56
N ILE A 256 0.47 0.07 14.28
CA ILE A 256 0.96 -1.18 13.70
C ILE A 256 2.31 -1.57 14.31
N ALA A 257 3.24 -0.64 14.46
CA ALA A 257 4.53 -0.89 15.12
C ALA A 257 4.34 -1.42 16.55
N ASP A 258 3.44 -0.80 17.33
CA ASP A 258 3.10 -1.25 18.68
C ASP A 258 2.46 -2.66 18.70
N LEU A 259 1.63 -2.99 17.71
CA LEU A 259 1.01 -4.31 17.57
C LEU A 259 2.06 -5.37 17.22
N VAL A 260 2.86 -5.13 16.18
CA VAL A 260 3.91 -6.03 15.72
C VAL A 260 4.92 -6.26 16.85
N ALA A 261 5.37 -5.20 17.52
CA ALA A 261 6.30 -5.33 18.63
C ALA A 261 5.77 -6.23 19.74
N TYR A 262 4.49 -6.09 20.12
CA TYR A 262 3.87 -6.95 21.12
C TYR A 262 3.73 -8.41 20.65
N ILE A 263 3.38 -8.62 19.37
CA ILE A 263 3.19 -9.95 18.78
C ILE A 263 4.50 -10.73 18.79
N VAL A 264 5.60 -10.11 18.37
CA VAL A 264 6.90 -10.78 18.26
C VAL A 264 7.62 -10.92 19.59
N SER A 265 7.33 -10.08 20.58
CA SER A 265 7.95 -10.19 21.91
C SER A 265 7.57 -11.49 22.64
N PRO A 266 8.49 -12.08 23.41
CA PRO A 266 8.20 -13.23 24.28
C PRO A 266 7.05 -12.97 25.27
N GLU A 267 6.39 -14.03 25.75
CA GLU A 267 5.29 -13.91 26.73
C GLU A 267 5.75 -13.29 28.06
N ASP A 268 6.94 -13.65 28.52
CA ASP A 268 7.54 -13.15 29.76
C ASP A 268 8.17 -11.75 29.63
N ASN A 269 8.18 -11.17 28.42
CA ASN A 269 8.79 -9.88 28.15
C ASN A 269 7.96 -9.03 27.17
N LYS A 270 6.67 -8.84 27.47
CA LYS A 270 5.81 -7.96 26.65
C LYS A 270 6.19 -6.48 26.78
N PRO A 271 6.13 -5.71 25.70
CA PRO A 271 6.55 -4.31 25.73
C PRO A 271 5.45 -3.36 26.19
N SER A 272 5.87 -2.28 26.86
CA SER A 272 5.04 -1.08 27.06
C SER A 272 4.76 -0.39 25.74
N SER A 273 3.60 0.26 25.61
CA SER A 273 3.34 1.21 24.51
C SER A 273 3.67 2.62 24.99
N SER A 274 4.68 3.23 24.38
CA SER A 274 5.10 4.61 24.63
C SER A 274 5.85 5.16 23.43
N ARG A 275 5.90 6.49 23.33
CA ARG A 275 6.71 7.17 22.30
C ARG A 275 8.17 6.72 22.35
N GLN A 276 8.74 6.64 23.55
CA GLN A 276 10.13 6.23 23.75
C GLN A 276 10.36 4.78 23.29
N ALA A 277 9.45 3.85 23.62
CA ALA A 277 9.57 2.46 23.17
C ALA A 277 9.54 2.37 21.63
N LEU A 278 8.63 3.11 20.99
CA LEU A 278 8.59 3.21 19.54
C LEU A 278 9.90 3.80 18.99
N ASP A 279 10.39 4.92 19.52
CA ASP A 279 11.66 5.53 19.08
C ASP A 279 12.82 4.52 19.16
N GLU A 280 12.92 3.74 20.25
CA GLU A 280 13.95 2.71 20.46
C GLU A 280 13.86 1.54 19.46
N TYR A 281 12.67 1.13 19.00
CA TYR A 281 12.53 0.10 17.94
C TYR A 281 13.13 0.52 16.60
N TYR A 282 13.22 1.84 16.35
CA TYR A 282 13.85 2.41 15.16
C TYR A 282 15.30 2.85 15.45
N GLY A 283 15.88 2.45 16.58
CA GLY A 283 17.25 2.78 16.96
C GLY A 283 17.44 4.23 17.36
N ARG A 284 16.37 4.94 17.74
CA ARG A 284 16.44 6.35 18.13
C ARG A 284 16.55 6.50 19.65
N PRO A 285 17.63 7.10 20.15
CA PRO A 285 17.80 7.31 21.57
C PRO A 285 16.96 8.49 22.05
N LYS A 286 16.60 8.46 23.34
CA LYS A 286 15.86 9.55 24.01
C LYS A 286 16.68 10.85 24.07
N ASP A 287 17.99 10.72 24.22
CA ASP A 287 18.96 11.81 24.34
C ASP A 287 20.33 11.35 23.80
N SER A 288 21.30 12.25 23.78
CA SER A 288 22.65 12.00 23.24
C SER A 288 23.59 11.26 24.19
N SER A 289 23.12 10.76 25.34
CA SER A 289 23.98 9.99 26.24
C SER A 289 24.35 8.64 25.64
N GLU A 290 25.58 8.18 25.87
CA GLU A 290 26.06 6.88 25.38
C GLU A 290 25.13 5.73 25.79
N ARG A 291 24.62 5.76 27.03
CA ARG A 291 23.67 4.78 27.53
C ARG A 291 22.36 4.76 26.76
N ALA A 292 21.82 5.92 26.38
CA ALA A 292 20.59 6.00 25.60
C ALA A 292 20.80 5.50 24.17
N VAL A 293 21.95 5.84 23.57
CA VAL A 293 22.37 5.37 22.23
C VAL A 293 22.50 3.84 22.21
N GLU A 294 23.23 3.27 23.15
CA GLU A 294 23.44 1.83 23.26
C GLU A 294 22.12 1.08 23.45
N ARG A 295 21.26 1.57 24.36
CA ARG A 295 19.95 0.99 24.61
C ARG A 295 19.07 0.99 23.36
N ALA A 296 19.02 2.10 22.61
CA ALA A 296 18.24 2.17 21.39
C ALA A 296 18.77 1.23 20.30
N ALA A 297 20.09 1.13 20.15
CA ALA A 297 20.73 0.19 19.22
C ALA A 297 20.48 -1.27 19.60
N GLU A 298 20.50 -1.60 20.89
CA GLU A 298 20.15 -2.93 21.39
C GLU A 298 18.68 -3.26 21.12
N ARG A 299 17.75 -2.37 21.45
CA ARG A 299 16.30 -2.58 21.21
C ARG A 299 15.96 -2.73 19.73
N LYS A 300 16.61 -1.96 18.85
CA LYS A 300 16.49 -2.14 17.40
C LYS A 300 16.96 -3.52 16.96
N ARG A 301 18.16 -3.94 17.40
CA ARG A 301 18.69 -5.28 17.06
C ARG A 301 17.80 -6.40 17.59
N GLU A 302 17.30 -6.27 18.80
CA GLU A 302 16.39 -7.22 19.42
C GLU A 302 15.11 -7.38 18.59
N ILE A 303 14.46 -6.27 18.23
CA ILE A 303 13.19 -6.32 17.50
C ILE A 303 13.37 -6.81 16.05
N ASP A 304 14.42 -6.38 15.36
CA ASP A 304 14.77 -6.88 14.02
C ASP A 304 15.06 -8.40 14.08
N GLY A 305 15.76 -8.86 15.13
CA GLY A 305 16.04 -10.27 15.36
C GLY A 305 14.79 -11.10 15.70
N LEU A 306 13.83 -10.55 16.44
CA LEU A 306 12.54 -11.20 16.71
C LEU A 306 11.71 -11.34 15.42
N VAL A 307 11.59 -10.27 14.62
CA VAL A 307 10.88 -10.30 13.33
C VAL A 307 11.50 -11.32 12.38
N SER A 308 12.84 -11.32 12.27
CA SER A 308 13.56 -12.25 11.39
C SER A 308 13.35 -13.71 11.80
N ARG A 309 13.36 -14.01 13.11
CA ARG A 309 13.15 -15.37 13.63
C ARG A 309 11.75 -15.91 13.37
N THR A 310 10.71 -15.07 13.45
CA THR A 310 9.33 -15.50 13.13
C THR A 310 9.10 -15.58 11.62
N GLY A 311 9.82 -14.78 10.83
CA GLY A 311 9.68 -14.68 9.38
C GLY A 311 8.70 -13.57 8.98
N VAL A 312 9.16 -12.68 8.08
CA VAL A 312 8.40 -11.50 7.64
C VAL A 312 7.07 -11.89 7.00
N ASP A 313 7.06 -12.86 6.09
CA ASP A 313 5.84 -13.31 5.39
C ASP A 313 4.84 -13.95 6.36
N THR A 314 5.33 -14.74 7.32
CA THR A 314 4.50 -15.37 8.35
C THR A 314 3.82 -14.32 9.22
N LEU A 315 4.59 -13.32 9.67
CA LEU A 315 4.06 -12.22 10.48
C LEU A 315 3.06 -11.38 9.68
N MET A 316 3.39 -11.06 8.43
CA MET A 316 2.52 -10.30 7.55
C MET A 316 1.18 -11.01 7.35
N LYS A 317 1.19 -12.31 7.03
CA LYS A 317 -0.03 -13.13 6.93
C LYS A 317 -0.82 -13.18 8.23
N ALA A 318 -0.16 -13.29 9.37
CA ALA A 318 -0.83 -13.37 10.67
C ALA A 318 -1.49 -12.04 11.07
N VAL A 319 -0.78 -10.91 10.90
CA VAL A 319 -1.34 -9.58 11.20
C VAL A 319 -2.48 -9.25 10.24
N LEU A 320 -2.31 -9.49 8.95
CA LEU A 320 -3.37 -9.26 7.96
C LEU A 320 -4.56 -10.19 8.20
N GLY A 321 -4.37 -11.49 8.43
CA GLY A 321 -5.46 -12.42 8.74
C GLY A 321 -6.25 -12.03 10.00
N THR A 322 -5.59 -11.43 11.00
CA THR A 322 -6.31 -10.84 12.15
C THR A 322 -7.10 -9.60 11.72
N HIS A 323 -6.48 -8.69 10.97
CA HIS A 323 -7.12 -7.48 10.46
C HIS A 323 -8.37 -7.78 9.60
N GLU A 324 -8.32 -8.83 8.79
CA GLU A 324 -9.44 -9.31 7.98
C GLU A 324 -10.67 -9.65 8.80
N LEU A 325 -10.47 -10.31 9.94
CA LEU A 325 -11.57 -10.59 10.84
C LEU A 325 -12.19 -9.28 11.37
N PHE A 326 -11.39 -8.25 11.62
CA PHE A 326 -11.93 -6.95 12.01
C PHE A 326 -12.65 -6.23 10.87
N VAL A 327 -12.22 -6.40 9.61
CA VAL A 327 -12.97 -5.91 8.43
C VAL A 327 -14.35 -6.56 8.39
N ASP A 328 -14.46 -7.86 8.65
CA ASP A 328 -15.74 -8.58 8.71
C ASP A 328 -16.59 -8.15 9.91
N LEU A 329 -16.01 -8.07 11.11
CA LEU A 329 -16.71 -7.68 12.33
C LEU A 329 -17.22 -6.24 12.26
N CYS A 330 -16.46 -5.34 11.63
CA CYS A 330 -16.82 -3.93 11.53
C CYS A 330 -17.59 -3.58 10.23
N SER A 331 -18.01 -4.58 9.46
CA SER A 331 -18.69 -4.36 8.18
C SER A 331 -20.07 -3.69 8.33
N GLU A 332 -20.80 -4.02 9.39
CA GLU A 332 -22.14 -3.49 9.69
C GLU A 332 -22.08 -2.19 10.52
N GLN A 333 -21.14 -2.11 11.45
CA GLN A 333 -20.91 -0.95 12.30
C GLN A 333 -19.42 -0.77 12.57
N GLY A 334 -18.94 0.48 12.61
CA GLY A 334 -17.53 0.73 12.88
C GLY A 334 -17.09 0.28 14.27
N PHE A 335 -15.80 0.01 14.46
CA PHE A 335 -15.23 -0.43 15.75
C PHE A 335 -15.61 0.48 16.92
N LYS A 336 -15.64 1.81 16.70
CA LYS A 336 -16.06 2.79 17.73
C LYS A 336 -17.47 2.53 18.28
N ALA A 337 -18.36 1.89 17.50
CA ALA A 337 -19.71 1.56 17.93
C ALA A 337 -19.76 0.39 18.95
N PHE A 338 -18.65 -0.35 19.13
CA PHE A 338 -18.53 -1.35 20.19
C PHE A 338 -18.24 -0.75 21.57
N LEU A 339 -17.95 0.55 21.62
CA LEU A 339 -17.69 1.30 22.85
C LEU A 339 -18.97 2.05 23.27
N ASP A 340 -19.22 2.21 24.57
CA ASP A 340 -20.46 2.80 25.08
C ASP A 340 -20.50 4.30 24.77
N LYS A 341 -21.69 4.79 24.41
CA LYS A 341 -21.96 6.19 24.05
C LYS A 341 -22.00 7.11 25.29
N GLY A 342 -22.05 6.55 26.49
CA GLY A 342 -22.20 7.28 27.76
C GLY A 342 -20.90 7.60 28.49
N SER A 343 -19.76 7.02 28.10
CA SER A 343 -18.49 7.31 28.76
C SER A 343 -17.92 8.63 28.22
N SER A 344 -18.11 9.70 28.99
CA SER A 344 -17.57 11.05 28.77
C SER A 344 -16.03 11.14 28.85
N ARG A 345 -15.33 10.04 28.61
CA ARG A 345 -13.89 9.93 28.68
C ARG A 345 -13.39 9.50 27.31
N ASN A 346 -12.83 10.46 26.58
CA ASN A 346 -12.07 10.30 25.33
C ASN A 346 -10.80 9.44 25.53
N TYR A 347 -10.91 8.25 26.12
CA TYR A 347 -9.80 7.30 26.20
C TYR A 347 -9.62 6.74 24.80
N GLY A 348 -8.53 7.15 24.13
CA GLY A 348 -8.35 6.92 22.70
C GLY A 348 -8.76 5.52 22.25
N VAL A 349 -9.74 5.47 21.34
CA VAL A 349 -10.20 4.26 20.62
C VAL A 349 -9.05 3.35 20.16
N PRO A 350 -7.86 3.86 19.76
CA PRO A 350 -6.72 3.02 19.41
C PRO A 350 -6.30 2.02 20.48
N ARG A 351 -6.34 2.37 21.78
CA ARG A 351 -5.93 1.43 22.85
C ARG A 351 -6.92 0.29 23.01
N TYR A 352 -8.22 0.58 22.97
CA TYR A 352 -9.25 -0.46 22.97
C TYR A 352 -9.07 -1.38 21.77
N TYR A 353 -8.85 -0.82 20.58
CA TYR A 353 -8.56 -1.60 19.39
C TYR A 353 -7.32 -2.48 19.58
N GLN A 354 -6.21 -1.95 20.11
CA GLN A 354 -5.00 -2.75 20.37
C GLN A 354 -5.27 -3.95 21.28
N VAL A 355 -6.00 -3.76 22.38
CA VAL A 355 -6.30 -4.88 23.29
C VAL A 355 -7.10 -5.96 22.58
N VAL A 356 -8.20 -5.57 21.91
CA VAL A 356 -9.09 -6.53 21.26
C VAL A 356 -8.37 -7.21 20.09
N PHE A 357 -7.59 -6.47 19.31
CA PHE A 357 -6.80 -7.02 18.20
C PHE A 357 -5.81 -8.06 18.69
N LEU A 358 -5.03 -7.74 19.73
CA LEU A 358 -4.05 -8.67 20.29
C LEU A 358 -4.71 -9.92 20.87
N ALA A 359 -5.83 -9.78 21.58
CA ALA A 359 -6.57 -10.93 22.11
C ALA A 359 -7.07 -11.85 21.00
N VAL A 360 -7.67 -11.29 19.94
CA VAL A 360 -8.11 -12.04 18.76
C VAL A 360 -6.92 -12.70 18.05
N HIS A 361 -5.81 -11.97 17.88
CA HIS A 361 -4.59 -12.47 17.24
C HIS A 361 -4.05 -13.71 17.98
N GLN A 362 -4.01 -13.68 19.32
CA GLN A 362 -3.58 -14.83 20.13
C GLN A 362 -4.50 -16.04 19.92
N LEU A 363 -5.82 -15.85 19.83
CA LEU A 363 -6.75 -16.95 19.59
C LEU A 363 -6.55 -17.57 18.19
N LEU A 364 -6.41 -16.73 17.17
CA LEU A 364 -6.25 -17.17 15.78
C LEU A 364 -4.90 -17.86 15.53
N HIS A 365 -3.81 -17.26 15.98
CA HIS A 365 -2.46 -17.64 15.53
C HIS A 365 -1.63 -18.37 16.57
N GLN A 366 -1.88 -18.17 17.87
CA GLN A 366 -1.15 -18.87 18.95
C GLN A 366 -1.93 -20.07 19.48
N LYS A 367 -3.26 -19.94 19.62
CA LYS A 367 -4.13 -21.06 20.05
C LYS A 367 -4.71 -21.86 18.87
N HIS A 368 -4.47 -21.44 17.64
CA HIS A 368 -4.98 -22.07 16.41
C HIS A 368 -6.51 -22.29 16.41
N GLN A 369 -7.25 -21.30 16.90
CA GLN A 369 -8.70 -21.32 16.95
C GLN A 369 -9.31 -20.55 15.78
N LYS A 370 -10.52 -20.90 15.37
CA LYS A 370 -11.33 -20.13 14.41
C LYS A 370 -12.58 -19.59 15.10
N LEU A 371 -13.04 -18.43 14.65
CA LEU A 371 -14.31 -17.86 15.08
C LEU A 371 -15.45 -18.79 14.62
N THR A 372 -16.29 -19.21 15.56
CA THR A 372 -17.46 -20.07 15.27
C THR A 372 -18.79 -19.42 15.61
N ASP A 373 -18.78 -18.38 16.43
CA ASP A 373 -19.97 -17.64 16.83
C ASP A 373 -19.76 -16.13 16.66
N ARG A 374 -19.92 -15.66 15.41
CA ARG A 374 -19.79 -14.23 15.06
C ARG A 374 -20.79 -13.36 15.81
N LYS A 375 -22.05 -13.80 15.91
CA LYS A 375 -23.12 -13.01 16.54
C LYS A 375 -22.87 -12.85 18.05
N GLY A 376 -22.48 -13.92 18.73
CA GLY A 376 -22.10 -13.85 20.14
C GLY A 376 -20.85 -13.01 20.37
N LEU A 377 -19.85 -13.09 19.47
CA LEU A 377 -18.67 -12.23 19.57
C LEU A 377 -19.06 -10.74 19.47
N LEU A 378 -19.89 -10.36 18.50
CA LEU A 378 -20.36 -8.97 18.36
C LEU A 378 -21.12 -8.49 19.61
N ALA A 379 -21.96 -9.36 20.20
CA ALA A 379 -22.65 -9.05 21.44
C ALA A 379 -21.67 -8.82 22.60
N THR A 380 -20.64 -9.67 22.73
CA THR A 380 -19.59 -9.50 23.75
C THR A 380 -18.77 -8.22 23.50
N LEU A 381 -18.43 -7.93 22.24
CA LEU A 381 -17.67 -6.72 21.87
C LEU A 381 -18.41 -5.43 22.19
N SER A 382 -19.74 -5.41 22.08
CA SER A 382 -20.57 -4.23 22.40
C SER A 382 -20.47 -3.74 23.85
N GLN A 383 -19.84 -4.52 24.73
CA GLN A 383 -19.61 -4.17 26.14
C GLN A 383 -18.13 -4.30 26.52
N ILE A 384 -17.22 -4.31 25.54
CA ILE A 384 -15.82 -4.68 25.76
C ILE A 384 -15.07 -3.69 26.66
N GLU A 385 -15.53 -2.44 26.70
CA GLU A 385 -14.97 -1.41 27.56
C GLU A 385 -15.01 -1.77 29.05
N LYS A 386 -15.96 -2.60 29.50
CA LYS A 386 -16.06 -3.06 30.89
C LYS A 386 -14.90 -3.98 31.28
N HIS A 387 -14.18 -4.51 30.30
CA HIS A 387 -13.08 -5.46 30.47
C HIS A 387 -11.71 -4.86 30.20
N ILE A 388 -11.65 -3.56 29.89
CA ILE A 388 -10.41 -2.86 29.56
C ILE A 388 -10.30 -1.62 30.43
N ASP A 389 -9.25 -1.57 31.25
CA ASP A 389 -8.87 -0.38 32.00
C ASP A 389 -7.62 0.25 31.34
N PRO A 390 -7.78 1.17 30.38
CA PRO A 390 -6.65 1.83 29.77
C PRO A 390 -6.08 2.85 30.75
N SER A 391 -4.93 2.54 31.35
CA SER A 391 -4.23 3.43 32.28
C SER A 391 -4.18 4.89 31.79
N THR A 392 -4.43 5.86 32.67
CA THR A 392 -4.39 7.30 32.34
C THR A 392 -2.96 7.78 32.05
N GLY A 393 -2.73 8.45 30.93
CA GLY A 393 -1.45 9.07 30.56
C GLY A 393 -0.84 8.55 29.26
N GLY A 394 0.25 9.18 28.80
CA GLY A 394 0.90 8.89 27.51
C GLY A 394 1.65 7.55 27.45
N ASN A 395 2.09 7.03 28.60
CA ASN A 395 2.77 5.73 28.70
C ASN A 395 1.79 4.65 29.18
N TRP A 396 1.75 3.52 28.48
CA TRP A 396 0.96 2.36 28.85
C TRP A 396 1.88 1.21 29.24
N SER A 397 1.85 0.82 30.52
CA SER A 397 2.80 -0.17 31.06
C SER A 397 2.57 -1.56 30.45
N ALA A 398 3.65 -2.32 30.30
CA ALA A 398 3.61 -3.70 29.81
C ALA A 398 2.62 -4.57 30.60
N LYS A 399 2.72 -4.51 31.94
CA LYS A 399 1.89 -5.30 32.85
C LYS A 399 0.39 -4.99 32.71
N ASN A 400 0.01 -3.71 32.66
CA ASN A 400 -1.41 -3.36 32.51
C ASN A 400 -1.93 -3.72 31.11
N ARG A 401 -1.12 -3.50 30.07
CA ARG A 401 -1.44 -3.88 28.69
C ARG A 401 -1.71 -5.38 28.58
N GLU A 402 -0.80 -6.20 29.11
CA GLU A 402 -0.93 -7.65 29.12
C GLU A 402 -2.16 -8.12 29.91
N SER A 403 -2.40 -7.54 31.09
CA SER A 403 -3.59 -7.83 31.89
C SER A 403 -4.89 -7.57 31.12
N ASN A 404 -4.97 -6.45 30.40
CA ASN A 404 -6.13 -6.13 29.57
C ASN A 404 -6.30 -7.11 28.40
N VAL A 405 -5.20 -7.49 27.73
CA VAL A 405 -5.23 -8.48 26.63
C VAL A 405 -5.72 -9.83 27.14
N ASN A 406 -5.20 -10.30 28.28
CA ASN A 406 -5.61 -11.55 28.90
C ASN A 406 -7.08 -11.53 29.34
N ALA A 407 -7.56 -10.41 29.91
CA ALA A 407 -8.95 -10.24 30.30
C ALA A 407 -9.90 -10.31 29.08
N VAL A 408 -9.59 -9.57 28.01
CA VAL A 408 -10.38 -9.58 26.78
C VAL A 408 -10.36 -10.96 26.13
N ARG A 409 -9.19 -11.61 26.04
CA ARG A 409 -9.08 -12.98 25.52
C ARG A 409 -10.01 -13.93 26.28
N GLY A 410 -10.02 -13.88 27.62
CA GLY A 410 -10.84 -14.74 28.46
C GLY A 410 -12.34 -14.60 28.20
N VAL A 411 -12.84 -13.40 27.91
CA VAL A 411 -14.27 -13.18 27.66
C VAL A 411 -14.70 -13.53 26.23
N ILE A 412 -13.81 -13.37 25.24
CA ILE A 412 -14.13 -13.65 23.84
C ILE A 412 -13.85 -15.11 23.42
N GLU A 413 -12.96 -15.84 24.12
CA GLU A 413 -12.51 -17.18 23.74
C GLU A 413 -13.65 -18.18 23.54
N LYS A 414 -14.76 -18.07 24.28
CA LYS A 414 -15.94 -18.93 24.12
C LYS A 414 -16.58 -18.92 22.73
N HIS A 415 -16.33 -17.88 21.93
CA HIS A 415 -16.84 -17.76 20.56
C HIS A 415 -15.90 -18.40 19.52
N PHE A 416 -14.71 -18.82 19.95
CA PHE A 416 -13.70 -19.47 19.14
C PHE A 416 -13.61 -20.95 19.48
N LYS A 417 -13.26 -21.78 18.49
CA LYS A 417 -13.02 -23.22 18.70
C LYS A 417 -11.71 -23.62 18.08
N ARG A 418 -11.03 -24.58 18.72
CA ARG A 418 -9.79 -25.15 18.21
C ARG A 418 -10.06 -25.78 16.85
N THR A 419 -9.24 -25.43 15.88
CA THR A 419 -9.39 -25.95 14.52
C THR A 419 -8.51 -27.18 14.39
N SER A 420 -9.08 -28.28 13.91
CA SER A 420 -8.35 -29.46 13.43
C SER A 420 -8.01 -29.35 11.93
N SER A 421 -8.25 -28.20 11.29
CA SER A 421 -8.11 -27.99 9.84
C SER A 421 -7.44 -26.65 9.46
N ASP A 422 -6.77 -26.70 8.31
CA ASP A 422 -5.79 -25.77 7.72
C ASP A 422 -6.14 -24.25 7.79
N PRO A 423 -5.19 -23.35 8.12
CA PRO A 423 -5.32 -21.89 8.07
C PRO A 423 -5.61 -21.25 6.70
N SER A 424 -5.68 -22.03 5.61
CA SER A 424 -5.74 -21.55 4.22
C SER A 424 -7.03 -20.80 3.82
N LEU A 425 -8.15 -21.03 4.50
CA LEU A 425 -9.47 -20.53 4.08
C LEU A 425 -9.68 -19.01 4.30
N THR A 426 -9.02 -18.39 5.28
CA THR A 426 -9.18 -16.95 5.55
C THR A 426 -8.28 -16.12 4.62
N THR A 427 -7.02 -16.53 4.47
CA THR A 427 -6.01 -15.95 3.56
C THR A 427 -6.51 -15.82 2.13
N GLY A 428 -7.27 -16.82 1.65
CA GLY A 428 -7.77 -16.84 0.28
C GLY A 428 -8.75 -15.73 -0.08
N ARG A 429 -9.52 -15.21 0.88
CA ARG A 429 -10.49 -14.14 0.63
C ARG A 429 -9.79 -12.81 0.33
N VAL A 430 -8.79 -12.47 1.11
CA VAL A 430 -8.06 -11.21 0.95
C VAL A 430 -7.01 -11.25 -0.12
N GLU A 431 -6.37 -12.40 -0.32
CA GLU A 431 -5.59 -12.62 -1.53
C GLU A 431 -6.45 -12.29 -2.76
N LEU A 432 -7.68 -12.81 -2.82
CA LEU A 432 -8.56 -12.55 -3.96
C LEU A 432 -9.15 -11.13 -4.04
N GLU A 433 -9.52 -10.51 -2.91
CA GLU A 433 -9.96 -9.10 -2.89
C GLU A 433 -8.82 -8.16 -3.33
N ASN A 434 -7.58 -8.45 -2.92
CA ASN A 434 -6.39 -7.74 -3.35
C ASN A 434 -6.15 -7.95 -4.85
N LEU A 435 -6.23 -9.19 -5.36
CA LEU A 435 -6.10 -9.48 -6.80
C LEU A 435 -7.15 -8.72 -7.63
N LEU A 436 -8.42 -8.72 -7.19
CA LEU A 436 -9.52 -8.01 -7.85
C LEU A 436 -9.37 -6.48 -7.81
N THR A 437 -8.72 -5.95 -6.78
CA THR A 437 -8.46 -4.51 -6.65
C THR A 437 -7.26 -4.10 -7.51
N ARG A 438 -6.15 -4.86 -7.45
CA ARG A 438 -4.92 -4.64 -8.21
C ARG A 438 -5.14 -4.73 -9.72
N SER A 439 -6.05 -5.58 -10.18
CA SER A 439 -6.35 -5.70 -11.60
C SER A 439 -6.88 -4.44 -12.27
N LYS A 440 -7.44 -3.49 -11.50
CA LYS A 440 -7.90 -2.20 -12.02
C LYS A 440 -6.76 -1.27 -12.43
N THR A 441 -5.62 -1.38 -11.77
CA THR A 441 -4.43 -0.52 -12.01
C THR A 441 -3.39 -1.22 -12.87
N GLU A 442 -3.32 -2.54 -12.82
CA GLU A 442 -2.31 -3.36 -13.50
C GLU A 442 -2.94 -4.40 -14.43
N ALA A 443 -3.85 -3.97 -15.31
CA ALA A 443 -4.64 -4.87 -16.17
C ALA A 443 -3.83 -5.93 -16.95
N SER A 444 -2.56 -5.66 -17.25
CA SER A 444 -1.67 -6.61 -17.92
C SER A 444 -1.25 -7.78 -17.04
N SER A 445 -1.17 -7.62 -15.72
CA SER A 445 -0.69 -8.64 -14.78
C SER A 445 -1.77 -9.61 -14.30
N TYR A 446 -3.04 -9.34 -14.61
CA TYR A 446 -4.18 -10.14 -14.11
C TYR A 446 -5.09 -10.56 -15.26
N ASP A 447 -5.66 -11.75 -15.14
CA ASP A 447 -6.70 -12.23 -16.04
C ASP A 447 -7.76 -13.02 -15.26
N PHE A 448 -9.03 -12.75 -15.54
CA PHE A 448 -10.15 -13.40 -14.88
C PHE A 448 -10.93 -14.22 -15.89
N LYS A 449 -11.33 -15.42 -15.50
CA LYS A 449 -12.10 -16.35 -16.33
C LYS A 449 -13.23 -16.94 -15.53
N GLN A 450 -14.41 -17.02 -16.14
CA GLN A 450 -15.60 -17.61 -15.52
C GLN A 450 -15.38 -19.08 -15.14
N GLY A 451 -14.56 -19.80 -15.92
CA GLY A 451 -14.31 -21.22 -15.81
C GLY A 451 -14.14 -21.85 -17.20
N PHE A 452 -14.26 -23.17 -17.29
CA PHE A 452 -14.01 -23.95 -18.51
C PHE A 452 -15.24 -24.69 -19.03
N CYS A 453 -16.43 -24.43 -18.46
CA CYS A 453 -17.67 -24.97 -18.98
C CYS A 453 -18.26 -24.01 -20.02
N ARG A 454 -18.70 -24.55 -21.16
CA ARG A 454 -19.40 -23.78 -22.19
C ARG A 454 -20.69 -23.20 -21.64
N LEU A 455 -21.00 -21.96 -22.02
CA LEU A 455 -22.21 -21.24 -21.60
C LEU A 455 -23.38 -21.38 -22.59
N ASP A 456 -23.41 -22.49 -23.33
CA ASP A 456 -24.52 -22.91 -24.19
C ASP A 456 -25.42 -23.93 -23.46
N GLN A 457 -26.46 -24.43 -24.13
CA GLN A 457 -27.37 -25.43 -23.52
C GLN A 457 -26.75 -26.83 -23.44
N ALA A 458 -25.72 -27.14 -24.23
CA ALA A 458 -25.06 -28.43 -24.22
C ALA A 458 -24.11 -28.55 -23.01
N GLY A 459 -23.52 -27.43 -22.60
CA GLY A 459 -22.53 -27.37 -21.54
C GLY A 459 -21.26 -28.16 -21.89
N GLY A 460 -20.55 -28.61 -20.86
CA GLY A 460 -19.34 -29.43 -21.02
C GLY A 460 -18.06 -28.61 -21.20
N TRP A 461 -16.94 -29.32 -21.30
CA TRP A 461 -15.60 -28.73 -21.31
C TRP A 461 -15.32 -27.91 -22.58
N ASP A 462 -14.78 -26.71 -22.37
CA ASP A 462 -14.36 -25.74 -23.37
C ASP A 462 -12.83 -25.76 -23.51
N GLU A 463 -12.33 -26.53 -24.49
CA GLU A 463 -10.89 -26.65 -24.74
C GLU A 463 -10.28 -25.34 -25.27
N ASP A 464 -11.07 -24.53 -25.97
CA ASP A 464 -10.62 -23.23 -26.49
C ASP A 464 -10.43 -22.23 -25.34
N ALA A 465 -11.35 -22.21 -24.37
CA ALA A 465 -11.19 -21.42 -23.15
C ALA A 465 -9.96 -21.85 -22.36
N PHE A 466 -9.70 -23.15 -22.26
CA PHE A 466 -8.52 -23.69 -21.59
C PHE A 466 -7.22 -23.30 -22.32
N THR A 467 -7.20 -23.39 -23.65
CA THR A 467 -6.05 -22.99 -24.47
C THR A 467 -5.75 -21.50 -24.33
N LYS A 468 -6.79 -20.64 -24.28
CA LYS A 468 -6.63 -19.20 -23.99
C LYS A 468 -6.02 -18.92 -22.62
N VAL A 469 -6.33 -19.74 -21.61
CA VAL A 469 -5.69 -19.65 -20.29
C VAL A 469 -4.20 -20.01 -20.39
N LEU A 470 -3.83 -21.07 -21.11
CA LEU A 470 -2.41 -21.40 -21.33
C LEU A 470 -1.66 -20.28 -22.08
N GLN A 471 -2.27 -19.68 -23.10
CA GLN A 471 -1.70 -18.53 -23.81
C GLN A 471 -1.49 -17.35 -22.86
N THR A 472 -2.43 -17.13 -21.94
CA THR A 472 -2.35 -16.06 -20.94
C THR A 472 -1.28 -16.35 -19.90
N ILE A 473 -1.14 -17.60 -19.43
CA ILE A 473 -0.04 -18.01 -18.56
C ILE A 473 1.32 -17.74 -19.23
N CYS A 474 1.48 -18.12 -20.51
CA CYS A 474 2.67 -17.81 -21.29
C CYS A 474 2.93 -16.30 -21.35
N ALA A 475 1.89 -15.50 -21.63
CA ALA A 475 2.00 -14.04 -21.69
C ALA A 475 2.35 -13.38 -20.35
N LEU A 476 1.84 -13.90 -19.23
CA LEU A 476 2.16 -13.41 -17.89
C LEU A 476 3.58 -13.78 -17.47
N ALA A 477 4.07 -14.95 -17.86
CA ALA A 477 5.47 -15.32 -17.68
C ALA A 477 6.42 -14.40 -18.45
N ASN A 478 5.91 -13.73 -19.50
CA ASN A 478 6.63 -12.80 -20.36
C ASN A 478 6.57 -11.32 -19.93
N LEU A 479 6.14 -11.01 -18.70
CA LEU A 479 6.12 -9.64 -18.17
C LEU A 479 7.53 -9.08 -17.86
N GLY A 480 8.55 -9.95 -17.77
CA GLY A 480 9.94 -9.58 -17.49
C GLY A 480 10.41 -9.93 -16.07
N LYS A 481 11.73 -9.89 -15.85
CA LYS A 481 12.39 -10.37 -14.64
C LYS A 481 11.80 -9.80 -13.35
N GLY A 482 11.46 -10.67 -12.41
CA GLY A 482 10.92 -10.30 -11.09
C GLY A 482 9.44 -9.89 -11.10
N LYS A 483 8.74 -9.95 -12.24
CA LYS A 483 7.29 -9.71 -12.31
C LYS A 483 6.51 -10.99 -11.99
N THR A 484 5.30 -10.82 -11.45
CA THR A 484 4.36 -11.90 -11.16
C THR A 484 3.00 -11.52 -11.73
N GLY A 485 2.37 -12.47 -12.43
CA GLY A 485 1.01 -12.36 -12.92
C GLY A 485 0.09 -13.41 -12.31
N TYR A 486 -1.22 -13.22 -12.49
CA TYR A 486 -2.24 -14.11 -11.93
C TYR A 486 -3.35 -14.38 -12.93
N VAL A 487 -3.73 -15.66 -13.06
CA VAL A 487 -4.99 -16.06 -13.72
C VAL A 487 -5.93 -16.58 -12.64
N VAL A 488 -7.13 -16.01 -12.56
CA VAL A 488 -8.14 -16.38 -11.59
C VAL A 488 -9.36 -16.97 -12.30
N ILE A 489 -9.66 -18.22 -11.98
CA ILE A 489 -10.72 -19.02 -12.60
C ILE A 489 -11.89 -19.16 -11.62
N GLY A 490 -13.11 -18.92 -12.09
CA GLY A 490 -14.31 -18.82 -11.26
C GLY A 490 -14.82 -17.39 -11.07
N ILE A 491 -14.29 -16.42 -11.83
CA ILE A 491 -14.71 -15.01 -11.81
C ILE A 491 -15.02 -14.56 -13.24
N ALA A 492 -16.26 -14.16 -13.49
CA ALA A 492 -16.66 -13.57 -14.76
C ALA A 492 -16.38 -12.06 -14.75
N ASP A 493 -15.73 -11.57 -15.79
CA ASP A 493 -15.46 -10.15 -16.08
C ASP A 493 -16.58 -9.51 -16.92
N LYS A 494 -17.38 -10.32 -17.63
CA LYS A 494 -18.53 -9.87 -18.43
C LYS A 494 -19.85 -10.11 -17.71
N ALA A 495 -20.68 -9.07 -17.63
CA ALA A 495 -22.03 -9.16 -17.07
C ALA A 495 -22.93 -10.16 -17.84
N ALA A 496 -22.74 -10.28 -19.16
CA ALA A 496 -23.48 -11.23 -19.98
C ALA A 496 -23.19 -12.69 -19.59
N ASP A 497 -21.92 -13.04 -19.35
CA ASP A 497 -21.51 -14.38 -18.94
C ASP A 497 -22.05 -14.71 -17.54
N ALA A 498 -21.97 -13.75 -16.61
CA ALA A 498 -22.54 -13.90 -15.27
C ALA A 498 -24.05 -14.15 -15.31
N GLN A 499 -24.78 -13.40 -16.14
CA GLN A 499 -26.22 -13.58 -16.31
C GLN A 499 -26.56 -14.92 -16.96
N ARG A 500 -25.74 -15.37 -17.91
CA ARG A 500 -25.91 -16.68 -18.56
C ARG A 500 -25.69 -17.82 -17.56
N ILE A 501 -24.66 -17.72 -16.72
CA ILE A 501 -24.38 -18.67 -15.63
C ILE A 501 -25.53 -18.74 -14.64
N LYS A 502 -26.12 -17.58 -14.29
CA LYS A 502 -27.29 -17.52 -13.43
C LYS A 502 -28.46 -18.34 -13.97
N ILE A 503 -28.73 -18.23 -15.26
CA ILE A 503 -29.80 -18.97 -15.95
C ILE A 503 -29.49 -20.47 -16.01
N LEU A 504 -28.29 -20.86 -16.44
CA LEU A 504 -27.94 -22.26 -16.68
C LEU A 504 -27.72 -23.07 -15.40
N HIS A 505 -27.16 -22.45 -14.36
CA HIS A 505 -26.78 -23.14 -13.13
C HIS A 505 -27.65 -22.81 -11.92
N HIS A 506 -28.72 -22.03 -12.11
CA HIS A 506 -29.63 -21.58 -11.05
C HIS A 506 -28.88 -20.98 -9.85
N LEU A 507 -27.93 -20.10 -10.15
CA LEU A 507 -26.91 -19.65 -9.22
C LEU A 507 -26.76 -18.14 -9.27
N GLU A 508 -26.96 -17.44 -8.15
CA GLU A 508 -26.81 -15.98 -8.09
C GLU A 508 -25.33 -15.57 -8.05
N PRO A 509 -24.76 -14.95 -9.10
CA PRO A 509 -23.38 -14.48 -9.10
C PRO A 509 -23.21 -13.36 -8.08
N LYS A 510 -22.14 -13.42 -7.27
CA LYS A 510 -21.86 -12.36 -6.31
C LYS A 510 -21.07 -11.24 -6.99
N LYS A 511 -21.69 -10.07 -7.16
CA LYS A 511 -21.01 -8.88 -7.72
C LYS A 511 -20.00 -8.30 -6.72
N VAL A 512 -18.77 -8.06 -7.18
CA VAL A 512 -17.67 -7.43 -6.44
C VAL A 512 -16.97 -6.43 -7.37
N GLY A 513 -17.25 -5.13 -7.20
CA GLY A 513 -16.84 -4.12 -8.18
C GLY A 513 -17.47 -4.39 -9.54
N GLU A 514 -16.63 -4.49 -10.58
CA GLU A 514 -17.04 -4.83 -11.95
C GLU A 514 -17.09 -6.35 -12.23
N PHE A 515 -16.60 -7.16 -11.28
CA PHE A 515 -16.48 -8.61 -11.43
C PHE A 515 -17.66 -9.35 -10.82
N TYR A 516 -17.89 -10.57 -11.30
CA TYR A 516 -18.94 -11.46 -10.84
C TYR A 516 -18.35 -12.80 -10.41
N VAL A 517 -18.39 -13.07 -9.10
CA VAL A 517 -17.90 -14.34 -8.54
C VAL A 517 -18.93 -15.42 -8.83
N VAL A 518 -18.53 -16.40 -9.62
CA VAL A 518 -19.38 -17.53 -10.05
C VAL A 518 -18.94 -18.85 -9.44
N GLY A 519 -17.64 -19.02 -9.19
CA GLY A 519 -17.04 -20.20 -8.56
C GLY A 519 -17.02 -21.43 -9.45
N VAL A 520 -15.97 -22.26 -9.35
CA VAL A 520 -15.80 -23.49 -10.12
C VAL A 520 -16.63 -24.66 -9.61
N ASP A 521 -17.27 -24.54 -8.43
CA ASP A 521 -18.10 -25.60 -7.82
C ASP A 521 -19.22 -26.06 -8.75
N ARG A 522 -19.75 -25.14 -9.56
CA ARG A 522 -20.82 -25.43 -10.54
C ARG A 522 -20.35 -26.37 -11.65
N GLU A 523 -19.08 -26.30 -12.05
CA GLU A 523 -18.50 -27.15 -13.10
C GLU A 523 -18.07 -28.50 -12.53
N ALA A 524 -17.56 -28.49 -11.30
CA ALA A 524 -17.16 -29.71 -10.58
C ALA A 524 -18.29 -30.74 -10.43
N LYS A 525 -19.57 -30.32 -10.48
CA LYS A 525 -20.73 -31.22 -10.51
C LYS A 525 -20.68 -32.23 -11.67
N GLY A 526 -20.09 -31.85 -12.80
CA GLY A 526 -19.87 -32.75 -13.96
C GLY A 526 -18.66 -33.69 -13.81
N HIS A 527 -17.87 -33.54 -12.74
CA HIS A 527 -16.56 -34.19 -12.56
C HIS A 527 -16.44 -34.92 -11.21
N SER A 528 -17.52 -35.57 -10.76
CA SER A 528 -17.68 -36.23 -9.45
C SER A 528 -17.61 -35.29 -8.24
N ASN A 529 -16.51 -34.55 -8.07
CA ASN A 529 -16.31 -33.62 -6.97
C ASN A 529 -15.27 -32.53 -7.33
N LEU A 530 -15.13 -31.54 -6.45
CA LEU A 530 -14.25 -30.39 -6.63
C LEU A 530 -12.77 -30.77 -6.73
N ASP A 531 -12.32 -31.73 -5.92
CA ASP A 531 -10.91 -32.17 -5.90
C ASP A 531 -10.52 -32.84 -7.22
N LYS A 532 -11.37 -33.70 -7.78
CA LYS A 532 -11.14 -34.33 -9.09
C LYS A 532 -11.16 -33.32 -10.22
N TYR A 533 -12.05 -32.33 -10.17
CA TYR A 533 -12.08 -31.25 -11.16
C TYR A 533 -10.80 -30.41 -11.13
N PHE A 534 -10.33 -30.07 -9.92
CA PHE A 534 -9.06 -29.36 -9.75
C PHE A 534 -7.86 -30.20 -10.21
N GLN A 535 -7.80 -31.48 -9.82
CA GLN A 535 -6.75 -32.38 -10.27
C GLN A 535 -6.71 -32.50 -11.79
N MET A 536 -7.87 -32.58 -12.45
CA MET A 536 -7.95 -32.59 -13.92
C MET A 536 -7.36 -31.32 -14.55
N ILE A 537 -7.63 -30.14 -13.99
CA ILE A 537 -7.07 -28.86 -14.47
C ILE A 537 -5.55 -28.85 -14.27
N SER A 538 -5.09 -29.20 -13.07
CA SER A 538 -3.66 -29.27 -12.74
C SER A 538 -2.91 -30.27 -13.63
N ASP A 539 -3.52 -31.43 -13.91
CA ASP A 539 -2.98 -32.45 -14.81
C ASP A 539 -2.90 -31.95 -16.27
N LYS A 540 -3.92 -31.22 -16.74
CA LYS A 540 -3.89 -30.62 -18.08
C LYS A 540 -2.81 -29.55 -18.21
N ILE A 541 -2.59 -28.72 -17.18
CA ILE A 541 -1.53 -27.70 -17.18
C ILE A 541 -0.15 -28.37 -17.13
N SER A 542 0.05 -29.36 -16.27
CA SER A 542 1.34 -30.06 -16.15
C SER A 542 1.73 -30.86 -17.39
N LYS A 543 0.76 -31.28 -18.21
CA LYS A 543 0.95 -31.93 -19.52
C LYS A 543 0.96 -30.97 -20.72
N SER A 544 0.86 -29.65 -20.47
CA SER A 544 0.88 -28.66 -21.54
C SER A 544 2.27 -28.46 -22.14
N ASN A 545 2.34 -27.91 -23.34
CA ASN A 545 3.59 -27.57 -24.02
C ASN A 545 4.08 -26.14 -23.68
N LEU A 546 3.85 -25.69 -22.44
CA LEU A 546 4.52 -24.51 -21.89
C LEU A 546 6.02 -24.82 -21.69
N SER A 547 6.87 -23.80 -21.77
CA SER A 547 8.29 -23.90 -21.37
C SER A 547 8.42 -24.60 -20.02
N ASP A 548 9.37 -25.52 -19.90
CA ASP A 548 9.47 -26.45 -18.77
C ASP A 548 9.55 -25.73 -17.41
N GLU A 549 10.35 -24.67 -17.31
CA GLU A 549 10.49 -23.87 -16.08
C GLU A 549 9.14 -23.32 -15.61
N ILE A 550 8.40 -22.67 -16.52
CA ILE A 550 7.10 -22.06 -16.22
C ILE A 550 6.06 -23.14 -15.92
N ARG A 551 6.05 -24.23 -16.68
CA ARG A 551 5.13 -25.35 -16.46
C ARG A 551 5.29 -25.94 -15.06
N ILE A 552 6.52 -26.15 -14.61
CA ILE A 552 6.83 -26.68 -13.27
C ILE A 552 6.38 -25.70 -12.19
N ARG A 553 6.73 -24.41 -12.30
CA ARG A 553 6.35 -23.38 -11.32
C ARG A 553 4.85 -23.19 -11.21
N VAL A 554 4.16 -23.14 -12.33
CA VAL A 554 2.71 -22.98 -12.36
C VAL A 554 2.02 -24.21 -11.76
N SER A 555 2.54 -25.41 -12.04
CA SER A 555 2.00 -26.65 -11.45
C SER A 555 2.17 -26.70 -9.94
N SER A 556 3.19 -26.05 -9.37
CA SER A 556 3.39 -25.98 -7.91
C SER A 556 2.70 -24.79 -7.24
N SER A 557 2.31 -23.77 -8.01
CA SER A 557 1.71 -22.54 -7.49
C SER A 557 0.19 -22.46 -7.64
N ILE A 558 -0.42 -23.34 -8.45
CA ILE A 558 -1.88 -23.42 -8.61
C ILE A 558 -2.55 -23.82 -7.30
N SER A 559 -3.57 -23.07 -6.89
CA SER A 559 -4.25 -23.28 -5.61
C SER A 559 -5.76 -23.07 -5.72
N GLN A 560 -6.50 -23.62 -4.75
CA GLN A 560 -7.93 -23.36 -4.57
C GLN A 560 -8.14 -22.38 -3.42
N LEU A 561 -9.03 -21.42 -3.61
CA LEU A 561 -9.44 -20.46 -2.59
C LEU A 561 -10.96 -20.43 -2.48
N VAL A 562 -11.50 -20.26 -1.28
CA VAL A 562 -12.95 -20.07 -1.08
C VAL A 562 -13.24 -18.58 -0.92
N TYR A 563 -14.14 -18.06 -1.75
CA TYR A 563 -14.54 -16.66 -1.79
C TYR A 563 -16.05 -16.50 -1.91
N TYR A 564 -16.69 -15.79 -0.98
CA TYR A 564 -18.15 -15.69 -0.88
C TYR A 564 -18.87 -17.05 -0.99
N ASN A 565 -18.38 -18.06 -0.26
CA ASN A 565 -18.87 -19.45 -0.28
C ASN A 565 -18.79 -20.14 -1.65
N ARG A 566 -17.82 -19.73 -2.48
CA ARG A 566 -17.57 -20.28 -3.81
C ARG A 566 -16.09 -20.58 -3.97
N THR A 567 -15.74 -21.73 -4.51
CA THR A 567 -14.35 -22.07 -4.79
C THR A 567 -13.90 -21.38 -6.07
N VAL A 568 -12.75 -20.73 -6.06
CA VAL A 568 -12.04 -20.24 -7.23
C VAL A 568 -10.68 -20.94 -7.33
N ILE A 569 -10.10 -20.96 -8.51
CA ILE A 569 -8.74 -21.47 -8.74
C ILE A 569 -7.86 -20.29 -9.07
N VAL A 570 -6.74 -20.16 -8.36
CA VAL A 570 -5.73 -19.12 -8.60
C VAL A 570 -4.48 -19.76 -9.16
N VAL A 571 -4.02 -19.22 -10.28
CA VAL A 571 -2.78 -19.64 -10.95
C VAL A 571 -1.80 -18.48 -10.86
N ARG A 572 -0.78 -18.61 -10.01
CA ARG A 572 0.28 -17.61 -9.86
C ARG A 572 1.42 -17.88 -10.84
N VAL A 573 1.75 -16.91 -11.66
CA VAL A 573 2.74 -17.03 -12.73
C VAL A 573 3.90 -16.09 -12.46
N GLU A 574 5.04 -16.63 -12.02
CA GLU A 574 6.27 -15.87 -11.88
C GLU A 574 7.05 -15.89 -13.20
N ALA A 575 7.53 -14.73 -13.63
CA ALA A 575 8.39 -14.64 -14.80
C ALA A 575 9.67 -15.47 -14.62
N GLY A 576 10.06 -16.20 -15.67
CA GLY A 576 11.27 -17.02 -15.71
C GLY A 576 12.54 -16.19 -15.88
N THR A 577 13.65 -16.87 -16.18
CA THR A 577 14.90 -16.21 -16.58
C THR A 577 15.02 -16.02 -18.09
N GLU A 578 14.07 -16.54 -18.87
CA GLU A 578 14.02 -16.46 -20.32
C GLU A 578 12.57 -16.36 -20.81
N PRO A 579 12.32 -15.93 -22.07
CA PRO A 579 10.98 -15.90 -22.63
C PRO A 579 10.29 -17.27 -22.61
N CYS A 580 9.05 -17.28 -22.15
CA CYS A 580 8.17 -18.44 -22.17
C CYS A 580 7.56 -18.65 -23.55
N PHE A 581 7.44 -19.91 -23.95
CA PHE A 581 6.77 -20.35 -25.18
C PHE A 581 5.66 -21.35 -24.84
N LEU A 582 4.65 -21.40 -25.71
CA LEU A 582 3.57 -22.37 -25.73
C LEU A 582 3.43 -22.90 -27.15
N ASN A 583 3.65 -24.21 -27.35
CA ASN A 583 3.64 -24.84 -28.68
C ASN A 583 4.56 -24.16 -29.71
N GLY A 584 5.70 -23.60 -29.26
CA GLY A 584 6.64 -22.88 -30.13
C GLY A 584 6.28 -21.43 -30.43
N SER A 585 5.07 -20.97 -30.08
CA SER A 585 4.67 -19.55 -30.14
C SER A 585 4.92 -18.87 -28.80
N THR A 586 5.09 -17.54 -28.80
CA THR A 586 5.21 -16.75 -27.58
C THR A 586 4.19 -15.61 -27.57
N TYR A 587 3.80 -15.19 -26.38
CA TYR A 587 2.68 -14.26 -26.18
C TYR A 587 3.08 -13.14 -25.23
N ARG A 588 2.42 -11.99 -25.33
CA ARG A 588 2.54 -10.86 -24.39
C ARG A 588 1.18 -10.30 -24.02
N ARG A 589 1.12 -9.62 -22.88
CA ARG A 589 -0.05 -8.88 -22.44
C ARG A 589 -0.07 -7.49 -23.07
N SER A 590 -1.22 -7.09 -23.61
CA SER A 590 -1.51 -5.74 -24.10
C SER A 590 -2.81 -5.28 -23.45
N GLY A 591 -2.70 -4.51 -22.37
CA GLY A 591 -3.83 -4.27 -21.47
C GLY A 591 -4.40 -5.59 -20.94
N THR A 592 -5.72 -5.78 -21.04
CA THR A 592 -6.40 -7.03 -20.64
C THR A 592 -6.32 -8.16 -21.67
N SER A 593 -5.75 -7.90 -22.86
CA SER A 593 -5.69 -8.85 -23.96
C SER A 593 -4.35 -9.59 -24.03
N THR A 594 -4.40 -10.84 -24.47
CA THR A 594 -3.22 -11.65 -24.78
C THR A 594 -3.01 -11.66 -26.28
N VAL A 595 -1.80 -11.30 -26.74
CA VAL A 595 -1.46 -11.19 -28.15
C VAL A 595 -0.22 -12.02 -28.44
N GLU A 596 -0.23 -12.76 -29.55
CA GLU A 596 0.95 -13.49 -30.03
C GLU A 596 2.03 -12.52 -30.52
N VAL A 597 3.28 -12.83 -30.19
CA VAL A 597 4.45 -12.01 -30.55
C VAL A 597 5.19 -12.68 -31.70
N THR A 598 5.43 -11.94 -32.78
CA THR A 598 6.08 -12.46 -33.99
C THR A 598 7.22 -11.56 -34.45
N GLY A 599 8.17 -12.13 -35.21
CA GLY A 599 9.24 -11.37 -35.87
C GLY A 599 10.16 -10.60 -34.90
N ARG A 600 10.39 -9.31 -35.20
CA ARG A 600 11.35 -8.45 -34.47
C ARG A 600 10.93 -8.16 -33.02
N ASP A 601 9.65 -8.31 -32.68
CA ASP A 601 9.16 -8.07 -31.32
C ASP A 601 9.62 -9.18 -30.35
N ILE A 602 9.96 -10.38 -30.84
CA ILE A 602 10.53 -11.45 -30.02
C ILE A 602 11.88 -11.02 -29.42
N VAL A 603 12.69 -10.28 -30.19
CA VAL A 603 13.98 -9.74 -29.72
C VAL A 603 13.77 -8.68 -28.63
N HIS A 604 12.68 -7.92 -28.69
CA HIS A 604 12.35 -6.93 -27.65
C HIS A 604 11.86 -7.61 -26.38
N LEU A 605 11.05 -8.67 -26.52
CA LEU A 605 10.61 -9.50 -25.41
C LEU A 605 11.80 -10.13 -24.68
N ALA A 606 12.79 -10.65 -25.41
CA ALA A 606 13.99 -11.24 -24.84
C ALA A 606 14.81 -10.26 -23.98
N LYS A 607 14.75 -8.95 -24.24
CA LYS A 607 15.45 -7.93 -23.43
C LYS A 607 14.81 -7.66 -22.07
N LEU A 608 13.63 -8.19 -21.79
CA LEU A 608 12.96 -8.04 -20.50
C LEU A 608 13.47 -9.01 -19.42
N PHE A 609 14.35 -9.93 -19.81
CA PHE A 609 14.91 -11.00 -18.98
C PHE A 609 16.43 -10.82 -18.89
#